data_AF-A0A9E2ASX0-F1
#
_entry.id   AF-A0A9E2ASX0-F1
#
_cell.length_a   1.000
_cell.length_b   1.000
_cell.length_c   1.000
_cell.angle_alpha   90.00
_cell.angle_beta   90.00
_cell.angle_gamma   90.00
#
_symmetry.space_group_name_H-M   'P 1'
#
loop_
_entity.id
_entity.type
_entity.pdbx_description
1 polymer ?
#
loop_
_entity_poly.entity_id
_entity_poly.type
_entity_poly.pdbx_seq_one_letter_code
_entity_poly.pdbx_strand_id
1 'polypeptide(L)'
;MNNSLNNIKKPGFKVPDGYFDQVEEAVFSQIKTEAIKESVNDSGFKAPDNYFDAIEDQVFDTIKSTDTPVVSLFNRRNLYYVSGIAAAILILFAVFVDRNGETPDELNYEVVEDYILDQDLSSYEIASLLSETGLESLELEIQETDLTEESLEEYLLENLDLEDIIEQ
;
A
#
# COMPACT_ATOMS: atom_id res chain seq x y z
N MET A 1 11.69 61.14 -55.66
CA MET A 1 10.73 60.74 -54.61
C MET A 1 10.85 61.74 -53.47
N ASN A 2 9.82 62.57 -53.30
CA ASN A 2 9.67 63.50 -52.19
C ASN A 2 9.44 62.73 -50.88
N ASN A 3 10.10 63.11 -49.79
CA ASN A 3 9.53 62.86 -48.46
C ASN A 3 9.80 64.06 -47.53
N SER A 4 8.73 64.79 -47.30
CA SER A 4 8.62 66.07 -46.61
C SER A 4 8.70 65.88 -45.10
N LEU A 5 9.81 66.24 -44.46
CA LEU A 5 9.94 66.26 -42.98
C LEU A 5 9.63 67.64 -42.36
N ASN A 6 9.00 68.55 -43.10
CA ASN A 6 8.80 69.93 -42.68
C ASN A 6 7.32 70.28 -42.44
N ASN A 7 6.58 69.52 -41.61
CA ASN A 7 5.34 70.05 -41.00
C ASN A 7 4.75 69.19 -39.85
N ILE A 8 5.57 68.74 -38.89
CA ILE A 8 5.01 68.08 -37.70
C ILE A 8 4.52 69.16 -36.74
N LYS A 9 3.24 69.55 -36.83
CA LYS A 9 2.66 70.64 -36.03
C LYS A 9 2.46 70.30 -34.54
N LYS A 10 2.56 69.02 -34.17
CA LYS A 10 2.45 68.54 -32.78
C LYS A 10 3.41 67.38 -32.57
N PRO A 11 4.27 67.38 -31.54
CA PRO A 11 5.11 66.23 -31.25
C PRO A 11 4.23 65.00 -31.01
N GLY A 12 4.55 63.87 -31.66
CA GLY A 12 3.80 62.62 -31.55
C GLY A 12 3.93 61.93 -30.17
N PHE A 13 4.73 62.52 -29.28
CA PHE A 13 4.97 62.04 -27.93
C PHE A 13 4.31 62.98 -26.94
N LYS A 14 3.49 62.42 -26.04
CA LYS A 14 2.92 63.12 -24.89
C LYS A 14 3.52 62.54 -23.63
N VAL A 15 3.95 63.40 -22.72
CA VAL A 15 4.34 62.98 -21.37
C VAL A 15 3.09 62.84 -20.50
N PRO A 16 3.13 61.99 -19.47
CA PRO A 16 2.08 61.93 -18.46
C PRO A 16 1.86 63.28 -17.76
N ASP A 17 0.64 63.51 -17.29
CA ASP A 17 0.31 64.70 -16.50
C ASP A 17 1.18 64.75 -15.23
N GLY A 18 1.79 65.90 -14.95
CA GLY A 18 2.67 66.11 -13.79
C GLY A 18 4.08 65.54 -13.92
N TYR A 19 4.50 65.03 -15.10
CA TYR A 19 5.86 64.51 -15.31
C TYR A 19 6.95 65.55 -14.96
N PHE A 20 6.84 66.77 -15.50
CA PHE A 20 7.86 67.80 -15.28
C PHE A 20 7.87 68.33 -13.84
N ASP A 21 6.72 68.36 -13.17
CA ASP A 21 6.61 68.77 -11.76
C ASP A 21 7.32 67.77 -10.84
N GLN A 22 7.26 66.47 -11.16
CA GLN A 22 7.90 65.40 -10.37
C GLN A 22 9.39 65.24 -10.67
N VAL A 23 9.81 65.47 -11.92
CA VAL A 23 11.21 65.31 -12.33
C VAL A 23 12.11 66.31 -11.61
N GLU A 24 11.66 67.55 -11.43
CA GLU A 24 12.41 68.57 -10.70
C GLU A 24 12.65 68.12 -9.24
N GLU A 25 11.57 67.75 -8.54
CA GLU A 25 11.64 67.26 -7.15
C GLU A 25 12.53 66.02 -7.03
N ALA A 26 12.40 65.06 -7.96
CA ALA A 26 13.20 63.84 -7.96
C ALA A 26 14.69 64.11 -8.13
N VAL A 27 15.06 65.01 -9.05
CA VAL A 27 16.45 65.40 -9.29
C VAL A 27 17.04 66.12 -8.07
N PHE A 28 16.34 67.10 -7.51
CA PHE A 28 16.81 67.81 -6.32
C PHE A 28 16.92 66.90 -5.09
N SER A 29 15.95 66.00 -4.91
CA SER A 29 15.99 65.00 -3.84
C SER A 29 17.22 64.10 -3.97
N GLN A 30 17.51 63.60 -5.18
CA GLN A 30 18.69 62.77 -5.40
C GLN A 30 20.00 63.51 -5.12
N ILE A 31 20.16 64.74 -5.64
CA ILE A 31 21.34 65.58 -5.37
C ILE A 31 21.52 65.81 -3.86
N LYS A 32 20.43 66.08 -3.14
CA LYS A 32 20.46 66.26 -1.68
C LYS A 32 20.87 64.98 -0.97
N THR A 33 20.38 63.82 -1.38
CA THR A 33 20.79 62.53 -0.79
C THR A 33 22.26 62.21 -1.06
N GLU A 34 22.78 62.54 -2.23
CA GLU A 34 24.20 62.35 -2.59
C GLU A 34 25.10 63.28 -1.76
N ALA A 35 24.74 64.56 -1.64
CA ALA A 35 25.46 65.50 -0.78
C ALA A 35 25.45 65.08 0.71
N ILE A 36 24.36 64.48 1.19
CA ILE A 36 24.29 63.92 2.54
C ILE A 36 25.21 62.69 2.66
N LYS A 37 25.21 61.79 1.68
CA LYS A 37 26.11 60.62 1.68
C LYS A 37 27.58 61.00 1.66
N GLU A 38 27.96 62.05 0.93
CA GLU A 38 29.35 62.54 0.87
C GLU A 38 29.78 63.27 2.16
N SER A 39 28.84 63.93 2.86
CA SER A 39 29.12 64.62 4.13
C SER A 39 29.13 63.69 5.35
N VAL A 40 28.54 62.50 5.22
CA VAL A 40 28.51 61.48 6.26
C VAL A 40 29.66 60.49 6.05
N ASN A 41 30.72 60.63 6.86
CA ASN A 41 31.92 59.79 6.77
C ASN A 41 31.75 58.36 7.34
N ASP A 42 30.68 58.12 8.09
CA ASP A 42 30.40 56.83 8.72
C ASP A 42 28.94 56.43 8.48
N SER A 43 28.72 55.17 8.13
CA SER A 43 27.40 54.61 7.85
C SER A 43 26.43 54.69 9.03
N GLY A 44 26.91 55.02 10.24
CA GLY A 44 26.13 55.06 11.48
C GLY A 44 25.82 53.68 12.05
N PHE A 45 26.21 52.61 11.35
CA PHE A 45 26.09 51.24 11.80
C PHE A 45 27.46 50.74 12.25
N LYS A 46 27.63 50.60 13.57
CA LYS A 46 28.79 49.95 14.16
C LYS A 46 28.37 48.63 14.77
N ALA A 47 29.11 47.56 14.49
CA ALA A 47 28.94 46.32 15.23
C ALA A 47 29.27 46.57 16.72
N PRO A 48 28.57 45.88 17.66
CA PRO A 48 28.93 45.93 19.07
C PRO A 48 30.41 45.56 19.29
N ASP A 49 31.01 46.15 20.30
CA ASP A 49 32.40 45.84 20.65
C ASP A 49 32.53 44.33 20.96
N ASN A 50 33.58 43.69 20.41
CA ASN A 50 33.87 42.26 20.53
C ASN A 50 32.83 41.29 19.94
N TYR A 51 31.91 41.76 19.08
CA TYR A 51 30.92 40.88 18.42
C TYR A 51 31.57 39.73 17.65
N PHE A 52 32.58 40.04 16.83
CA PHE A 52 33.26 39.05 15.99
C PHE A 52 34.22 38.15 16.78
N ASP A 53 34.64 38.57 17.97
CA ASP A 53 35.49 37.77 18.85
C ASP A 53 34.65 36.73 19.62
N ALA A 54 33.44 37.10 20.05
CA ALA A 54 32.57 36.23 20.85
C ALA A 54 31.65 35.30 20.01
N ILE A 55 31.40 35.65 18.74
CA ILE A 55 30.47 34.87 17.90
C ILE A 55 30.99 33.46 17.60
N GLU A 56 32.29 33.29 17.44
CA GLU A 56 32.89 31.98 17.18
C GLU A 56 32.65 31.03 18.36
N ASP A 57 32.98 31.47 19.57
CA ASP A 57 32.77 30.72 20.81
C ASP A 57 31.27 30.41 21.03
N GLN A 58 30.40 31.40 20.83
CA GLN A 58 28.96 31.23 21.00
C GLN A 58 28.36 30.21 20.02
N VAL A 59 28.84 30.17 18.78
CA VAL A 59 28.44 29.18 17.78
C VAL A 59 28.95 27.80 18.16
N PHE A 60 30.21 27.66 18.58
CA PHE A 60 30.75 26.37 19.02
C PHE A 60 30.05 25.81 20.25
N ASP A 61 29.71 26.66 21.22
CA ASP A 61 28.96 26.26 22.42
C ASP A 61 27.53 25.81 22.07
N THR A 62 26.88 26.50 21.12
CA THR A 62 25.55 26.12 20.63
C THR A 62 25.57 24.76 19.92
N ILE A 63 26.63 24.45 19.17
CA ILE A 63 26.76 23.18 18.46
C ILE A 63 27.13 22.04 19.42
N LYS A 64 28.05 22.28 20.36
CA LYS A 64 28.49 21.27 21.35
C LYS A 64 27.43 20.93 22.40
N SER A 65 26.55 21.86 22.75
CA SER A 65 25.49 21.66 23.75
C SER A 65 24.33 20.76 23.28
N THR A 66 24.39 20.23 22.06
CA THR A 66 23.47 19.19 21.58
C THR A 66 23.93 17.78 21.92
N ASP A 67 24.47 17.56 23.12
CA ASP A 67 24.51 16.23 23.73
C ASP A 67 23.07 15.82 24.10
N THR A 68 22.28 15.49 23.09
CA THR A 68 21.02 14.77 23.31
C THR A 68 21.39 13.47 24.04
N PRO A 69 20.79 13.16 25.20
CA PRO A 69 21.06 11.89 25.86
C PRO A 69 20.51 10.78 24.96
N VAL A 70 21.40 10.21 24.13
CA VAL A 70 21.11 9.01 23.36
C VAL A 70 20.99 7.85 24.34
N VAL A 71 19.79 7.68 24.88
CA VAL A 71 19.47 6.51 25.70
C VAL A 71 19.37 5.32 24.75
N SER A 72 20.26 4.34 24.92
CA SER A 72 20.22 3.11 24.12
C SER A 72 18.89 2.39 24.35
N LEU A 73 18.06 2.27 23.30
CA LEU A 73 16.72 1.66 23.40
C LEU A 73 16.75 0.15 23.66
N PHE A 74 17.83 -0.53 23.27
CA PHE A 74 17.91 -1.99 23.35
C PHE A 74 19.01 -2.45 24.29
N ASN A 75 18.62 -2.96 25.46
CA ASN A 75 19.53 -3.63 26.38
C ASN A 75 19.56 -5.13 26.10
N ARG A 76 20.71 -5.65 25.64
CA ARG A 76 20.88 -7.07 25.25
C ARG A 76 20.51 -8.05 26.37
N ARG A 77 20.68 -7.64 27.63
CA ARG A 77 20.30 -8.45 28.79
C ARG A 77 18.79 -8.71 28.87
N ASN A 78 17.97 -7.73 28.48
CA ASN A 78 16.51 -7.85 28.52
C ASN A 78 15.97 -8.61 27.30
N LEU A 79 16.71 -8.63 26.18
CA LEU A 79 16.32 -9.38 24.98
C LEU A 79 16.25 -10.90 25.21
N TYR A 80 17.13 -11.45 26.05
CA TYR A 80 17.06 -12.87 26.41
C TYR A 80 15.79 -13.23 27.20
N TYR A 81 15.37 -12.36 28.13
CA TYR A 81 14.12 -12.57 28.88
C TYR A 81 12.89 -12.43 27.99
N VAL A 82 12.87 -11.43 27.10
CA VAL A 82 11.78 -11.22 26.13
C VAL A 82 11.69 -12.39 25.14
N SER A 83 12.82 -12.98 24.73
CA SER A 83 12.84 -14.15 23.85
C SER A 83 12.15 -15.36 24.47
N GLY A 84 12.35 -15.62 25.77
CA GLY A 84 11.65 -16.71 26.48
C GLY A 84 10.15 -16.49 26.58
N ILE A 85 9.72 -15.25 26.85
CA ILE A 85 8.29 -14.88 26.88
C ILE A 85 7.67 -15.05 25.49
N ALA A 86 8.34 -14.57 24.44
CA ALA A 86 7.85 -14.71 23.06
C ALA A 86 7.72 -16.18 22.65
N ALA A 87 8.71 -17.03 22.96
CA ALA A 87 8.64 -18.46 22.69
C ALA A 87 7.47 -19.14 23.45
N ALA A 88 7.25 -18.79 24.71
CA ALA A 88 6.12 -19.31 25.49
C ALA A 88 4.78 -18.87 24.90
N ILE A 89 4.66 -17.62 24.42
CA ILE A 89 3.46 -17.14 23.71
C ILE A 89 3.25 -17.91 22.41
N LEU A 90 4.29 -18.16 21.63
CA LEU A 90 4.20 -18.95 20.39
C LEU A 90 3.76 -20.39 20.66
N ILE A 91 4.28 -21.02 21.72
CA ILE A 91 3.85 -22.38 22.14
C ILE A 91 2.40 -22.35 22.60
N LEU A 92 2.01 -21.36 23.41
CA LEU A 92 0.64 -21.20 23.86
C LEU A 92 -0.31 -20.98 22.68
N PHE A 93 0.06 -20.14 21.73
CA PHE A 93 -0.71 -19.93 20.50
C PHE A 93 -0.79 -21.23 19.68
N ALA A 94 0.31 -21.95 19.47
CA ALA A 94 0.32 -23.20 18.70
C ALA A 94 -0.50 -24.34 19.34
N VAL A 95 -0.68 -24.33 20.66
CA VAL A 95 -1.42 -25.36 21.40
C VAL A 95 -2.89 -24.99 21.63
N PHE A 96 -3.17 -23.72 21.92
CA PHE A 96 -4.50 -23.27 22.35
C PHE A 96 -5.30 -22.55 21.25
N VAL A 97 -4.69 -22.19 20.13
CA VAL A 97 -5.45 -21.70 18.97
C VAL A 97 -6.10 -22.90 18.30
N ASP A 98 -7.42 -22.88 18.24
CA ASP A 98 -8.25 -23.85 17.54
C ASP A 98 -7.67 -24.15 16.15
N ARG A 99 -7.35 -25.42 15.93
CA ARG A 99 -7.09 -25.97 14.59
C ARG A 99 -8.44 -26.21 13.88
N ASN A 100 -9.25 -25.17 13.74
CA ASN A 100 -10.51 -25.24 13.00
C ASN A 100 -10.23 -25.19 11.50
N GLY A 101 -9.50 -26.18 10.99
CA GLY A 101 -9.11 -26.22 9.57
C GLY A 101 -8.32 -27.44 9.12
N GLU A 102 -8.09 -28.44 9.98
CA GLU A 102 -7.79 -29.78 9.49
C GLU A 102 -9.11 -30.54 9.46
N THR A 103 -9.81 -30.47 8.33
CA THR A 103 -10.69 -31.59 7.97
C THR A 103 -9.79 -32.83 7.95
N PRO A 104 -10.16 -33.94 8.61
CA PRO A 104 -9.48 -35.21 8.37
C PRO A 104 -9.47 -35.40 6.85
N ASP A 105 -8.32 -35.74 6.24
CA ASP A 105 -8.18 -35.95 4.79
C ASP A 105 -9.49 -36.49 4.22
N GLU A 106 -10.30 -35.58 3.67
CA GLU A 106 -11.66 -35.91 3.27
C GLU A 106 -11.46 -36.78 2.05
N LEU A 107 -11.93 -38.03 2.13
CA LEU A 107 -11.77 -39.00 1.05
C LEU A 107 -12.34 -38.36 -0.23
N ASN A 108 -11.45 -37.91 -1.11
CA ASN A 108 -11.84 -37.34 -2.39
C ASN A 108 -12.27 -38.50 -3.30
N TYR A 109 -13.32 -38.27 -4.09
CA TYR A 109 -13.81 -39.22 -5.07
C TYR A 109 -12.69 -39.81 -5.93
N GLU A 110 -11.76 -38.98 -6.41
CA GLU A 110 -10.61 -39.42 -7.22
C GLU A 110 -9.75 -40.49 -6.52
N VAL A 111 -9.51 -40.32 -5.22
CA VAL A 111 -8.68 -41.25 -4.43
C VAL A 111 -9.43 -42.56 -4.17
N VAL A 112 -10.75 -42.48 -3.99
CA VAL A 112 -11.61 -43.65 -3.80
C VAL A 112 -11.77 -44.42 -5.11
N GLU A 113 -11.90 -43.71 -6.24
CA GLU A 113 -11.98 -44.30 -7.58
C GLU A 113 -10.69 -45.05 -7.92
N ASP A 114 -9.52 -44.42 -7.76
CA ASP A 114 -8.22 -45.07 -7.97
C ASP A 114 -8.06 -46.33 -7.12
N TYR A 115 -8.50 -46.29 -5.85
CA TYR A 115 -8.43 -47.45 -4.96
C TYR A 115 -9.37 -48.59 -5.41
N ILE A 116 -10.59 -48.28 -5.85
CA ILE A 116 -11.54 -49.29 -6.33
C ILE A 116 -11.03 -49.94 -7.63
N LEU A 117 -10.44 -49.14 -8.53
CA LEU A 117 -9.89 -49.63 -9.79
C LEU A 117 -8.61 -50.47 -9.59
N ASP A 118 -7.77 -50.15 -8.62
CA ASP A 118 -6.55 -50.92 -8.30
C ASP A 118 -6.85 -52.27 -7.63
N GLN A 119 -7.97 -52.38 -6.91
CA GLN A 119 -8.30 -53.58 -6.13
C GLN A 119 -8.93 -54.73 -6.93
N ASP A 120 -9.03 -54.65 -8.26
CA ASP A 120 -9.58 -55.69 -9.15
C ASP A 120 -10.92 -56.28 -8.62
N LEU A 121 -11.74 -55.45 -7.97
CA LEU A 121 -12.98 -55.89 -7.33
C LEU A 121 -14.03 -56.24 -8.39
N SER A 122 -14.61 -57.44 -8.27
CA SER A 122 -15.75 -57.83 -9.10
C SER A 122 -17.04 -57.16 -8.64
N SER A 123 -18.00 -56.97 -9.55
CA SER A 123 -19.32 -56.40 -9.22
C SER A 123 -20.05 -57.20 -8.13
N TYR A 124 -19.82 -58.51 -8.04
CA TYR A 124 -20.38 -59.36 -6.99
C TYR A 124 -19.76 -59.06 -5.61
N GLU A 125 -18.46 -58.82 -5.54
CA GLU A 125 -17.79 -58.44 -4.29
C GLU A 125 -18.26 -57.07 -3.81
N ILE A 126 -18.40 -56.10 -4.72
CA ILE A 126 -18.97 -54.78 -4.40
C ILE A 126 -20.40 -54.91 -3.87
N ALA A 127 -21.24 -55.71 -4.54
CA ALA A 127 -22.61 -55.96 -4.10
C ALA A 127 -22.68 -56.66 -2.74
N SER A 128 -21.72 -57.56 -2.43
CA SER A 128 -21.65 -58.24 -1.14
C SER A 128 -21.28 -57.31 0.02
N LEU A 129 -20.53 -56.23 -0.27
CA LEU A 129 -20.19 -55.19 0.70
C LEU A 129 -21.38 -54.24 0.95
N LEU A 130 -22.28 -54.10 -0.03
CA LEU A 130 -23.52 -53.33 0.07
C LEU A 130 -24.64 -54.12 0.78
N SER A 131 -24.38 -54.50 2.03
CA SER A 131 -25.34 -55.22 2.88
C SER A 131 -26.54 -54.34 3.25
N GLU A 132 -27.69 -54.96 3.51
CA GLU A 132 -28.94 -54.29 3.91
C GLU A 132 -28.74 -53.35 5.11
N THR A 133 -27.92 -53.75 6.08
CA THR A 133 -27.54 -52.90 7.23
C THR A 133 -26.61 -51.74 6.86
N GLY A 134 -25.82 -51.87 5.80
CA GLY A 134 -24.97 -50.80 5.27
C GLY A 134 -25.78 -49.75 4.51
N LEU A 135 -26.82 -50.20 3.79
CA LEU A 135 -27.77 -49.34 3.09
C LEU A 135 -28.63 -48.48 4.02
N GLU A 136 -29.02 -48.99 5.20
CA GLU A 136 -29.73 -48.18 6.21
C GLU A 136 -28.87 -47.03 6.77
N SER A 137 -27.53 -47.20 6.74
CA SER A 137 -26.56 -46.22 7.22
C SER A 137 -26.03 -45.26 6.15
N LEU A 138 -26.20 -45.61 4.87
CA LEU A 138 -26.05 -44.64 3.80
C LEU A 138 -27.26 -43.70 3.89
N GLU A 139 -27.04 -42.51 4.45
CA GLU A 139 -27.94 -41.39 4.21
C GLU A 139 -27.79 -41.04 2.73
N LEU A 140 -28.56 -41.72 1.89
CA LEU A 140 -28.68 -41.44 0.47
C LEU A 140 -29.39 -40.08 0.39
N GLU A 141 -28.62 -39.01 0.59
CA GLU A 141 -28.98 -37.71 0.05
C GLU A 141 -28.94 -37.91 -1.46
N ILE A 142 -30.05 -38.43 -1.99
CA ILE A 142 -30.40 -38.29 -3.40
C ILE A 142 -30.46 -36.78 -3.56
N GLN A 143 -29.31 -36.20 -3.88
CA GLN A 143 -29.26 -34.91 -4.52
C GLN A 143 -30.25 -35.06 -5.66
N GLU A 144 -31.28 -34.22 -5.72
CA GLU A 144 -32.27 -34.21 -6.80
C GLU A 144 -31.56 -33.82 -8.12
N THR A 145 -30.57 -34.57 -8.56
CA THR A 145 -30.27 -34.71 -9.97
C THR A 145 -31.48 -35.42 -10.52
N ASP A 146 -32.25 -34.70 -11.34
CA ASP A 146 -33.45 -35.07 -12.07
C ASP A 146 -33.48 -36.55 -12.50
N LEU A 147 -33.74 -37.47 -11.56
CA LEU A 147 -34.11 -38.87 -11.84
C LEU A 147 -35.55 -38.83 -12.36
N THR A 148 -35.69 -38.24 -13.54
CA THR A 148 -36.94 -38.15 -14.26
C THR A 148 -37.22 -39.49 -14.91
N GLU A 149 -38.50 -39.83 -15.00
CA GLU A 149 -38.96 -41.04 -15.67
C GLU A 149 -38.38 -41.15 -17.09
N GLU A 150 -38.28 -40.02 -17.81
CA GLU A 150 -37.67 -39.93 -19.14
C GLU A 150 -36.18 -40.31 -19.15
N SER A 151 -35.38 -39.74 -18.23
CA SER A 151 -33.94 -40.08 -18.13
C SER A 151 -33.70 -41.54 -17.74
N LEU A 152 -34.57 -42.10 -16.91
CA LEU A 152 -34.50 -43.50 -16.50
C LEU A 152 -34.92 -44.44 -17.63
N GLU A 153 -35.97 -44.08 -18.38
CA GLU A 153 -36.44 -44.84 -19.54
C GLU A 153 -35.37 -44.90 -20.64
N GLU A 154 -34.72 -43.77 -20.94
CA GLU A 154 -33.62 -43.71 -21.93
C GLU A 154 -32.43 -44.59 -21.51
N TYR A 155 -31.99 -44.50 -20.25
CA TYR A 155 -30.89 -45.32 -19.75
C TYR A 155 -31.20 -46.82 -19.83
N LEU A 156 -32.43 -47.21 -19.45
CA LEU A 156 -32.88 -48.60 -19.54
C LEU A 156 -32.97 -49.05 -21.00
N LEU A 157 -33.47 -48.23 -21.92
CA LEU A 157 -33.49 -48.59 -23.35
C LEU A 157 -32.10 -48.71 -23.97
N GLU A 158 -31.14 -47.89 -23.53
CA GLU A 158 -29.78 -47.88 -24.07
C GLU A 158 -28.93 -49.05 -23.55
N ASN A 159 -29.11 -49.44 -22.29
CA ASN A 159 -28.20 -50.36 -21.60
C ASN A 159 -28.84 -51.70 -21.21
N LEU A 160 -30.17 -51.84 -21.31
CA LEU A 160 -30.87 -53.10 -21.02
C LEU A 160 -31.16 -53.84 -22.33
N ASP A 161 -30.52 -54.99 -22.52
CA ASP A 161 -30.84 -55.86 -23.65
C ASP A 161 -32.06 -56.73 -23.30
N LEU A 162 -33.11 -56.69 -24.12
CA LEU A 162 -34.37 -57.40 -23.86
C LEU A 162 -34.20 -58.93 -23.82
N GLU A 163 -33.17 -59.44 -24.47
CA GLU A 163 -32.81 -60.86 -24.47
C GLU A 163 -32.38 -61.34 -23.06
N ASP A 164 -31.70 -60.50 -22.28
CA ASP A 164 -31.24 -60.81 -20.91
C ASP A 164 -32.38 -60.97 -19.90
N ILE A 165 -33.56 -60.41 -20.20
CA ILE A 165 -34.76 -60.48 -19.35
C ILE A 165 -35.57 -61.76 -19.65
N ILE A 166 -35.53 -62.25 -20.89
CA ILE A 166 -36.34 -63.38 -21.35
C ILE A 166 -35.66 -64.73 -21.03
N GLU A 167 -34.34 -64.75 -20.83
CA GLU A 167 -33.58 -65.95 -20.43
C GLU A 167 -33.56 -66.25 -18.92
N GLN A 168 -34.37 -65.55 -18.11
CA GLN A 168 -34.49 -65.80 -16.66
C GLN A 168 -35.77 -66.56 -16.27
#